data_AF-A0A534HM26-F1
#
_entry.id   AF-A0A534HM26-F1
#
_cell.length_a   1.000
_cell.length_b   1.000
_cell.length_c   1.000
_cell.angle_alpha   90.00
_cell.angle_beta   90.00
_cell.angle_gamma   90.00
#
_symmetry.space_group_name_H-M   'P 1'
#
loop_
_entity.id
_entity.type
_entity.pdbx_description
1 polymer ?
#
loop_
_entity_poly.entity_id
_entity_poly.type
_entity_poly.pdbx_seq_one_letter_code
_entity_poly.pdbx_strand_id
1 'polypeptide(L)' 'MIPPSNQLDALKGDRQGQHSIRINKQWRVCFKWRDGDAFDVEIVDYH' A
#
# COMPACT_ATOMS: atom_id res chain seq x y z
N MET A 1 -15.99 -16.92 -10.62
CA MET A 1 -14.53 -16.62 -10.64
C MET A 1 -14.39 -15.12 -10.68
N ILE A 2 -14.04 -14.49 -9.57
CA ILE A 2 -13.79 -13.05 -9.47
C ILE A 2 -12.26 -12.92 -9.39
N PRO A 3 -11.59 -12.20 -10.31
CA PRO A 3 -10.14 -12.02 -10.23
C PRO A 3 -9.81 -11.34 -8.89
N PRO A 4 -8.66 -11.64 -8.26
CA PRO A 4 -8.30 -11.06 -6.98
C PRO A 4 -8.19 -9.54 -7.17
N SER A 5 -9.26 -8.86 -6.79
CA SER A 5 -9.37 -7.41 -6.79
C SER A 5 -8.15 -6.87 -6.04
N ASN A 6 -7.37 -5.99 -6.69
CA ASN A 6 -6.27 -5.31 -6.04
C ASN A 6 -6.83 -4.62 -4.78
N GLN A 7 -6.48 -5.14 -3.61
CA GLN A 7 -6.94 -4.69 -2.29
C GLN A 7 -6.27 -3.37 -1.95
N LEU A 8 -6.59 -2.33 -2.71
CA LEU A 8 -6.14 -0.96 -2.49
C LEU A 8 -6.95 -0.37 -1.33
N ASP A 9 -6.43 -0.55 -0.12
CA ASP A 9 -6.95 0.12 1.07
C ASP A 9 -6.35 1.52 1.18
N ALA A 10 -7.18 2.55 1.04
CA ALA A 10 -6.80 3.92 1.36
C ALA A 10 -6.73 4.10 2.89
N LEU A 11 -5.54 4.38 3.42
CA LEU A 11 -5.34 4.60 4.85
C LEU A 11 -5.95 5.96 5.28
N LYS A 12 -6.75 5.97 6.34
CA LYS A 12 -7.31 7.18 6.98
C LYS A 12 -6.50 7.53 8.24
N GLY A 13 -6.44 8.82 8.62
CA GLY A 13 -5.67 9.32 9.77
C GLY A 13 -4.40 10.07 9.34
N ASP A 14 -3.32 9.99 10.13
CA ASP A 14 -2.02 10.66 9.88
C ASP A 14 -1.30 10.20 8.60
N ARG A 15 -1.80 9.15 7.95
CA ARG A 15 -1.28 8.58 6.69
C ARG A 15 -2.18 8.82 5.49
N GLN A 16 -3.09 9.79 5.53
CA GLN A 16 -3.85 10.20 4.34
C GLN A 16 -2.92 10.48 3.16
N GLY A 17 -3.18 9.81 2.03
CA GLY A 17 -2.35 9.87 0.82
C GLY A 17 -1.28 8.78 0.70
N GLN A 18 -1.16 7.89 1.69
CA GLN A 18 -0.36 6.68 1.58
C GLN A 18 -1.21 5.49 1.14
N HIS A 19 -0.66 4.73 0.21
CA HIS A 19 -1.17 3.47 -0.29
C HIS A 19 -0.28 2.34 0.18
N SER A 20 -0.85 1.13 0.31
CA SER A 20 -0.05 -0.06 0.56
C SER A 20 -0.41 -1.20 -0.39
N ILE A 21 0.60 -1.95 -0.82
CA ILE A 21 0.45 -3.18 -1.59
C ILE A 21 0.97 -4.33 -0.73
N ARG A 22 0.15 -5.37 -0.56
CA ARG A 22 0.54 -6.58 0.15
C ARG A 22 1.40 -7.46 -0.75
N ILE A 23 2.61 -7.82 -0.28
CA ILE A 23 3.49 -8.78 -0.96
C ILE A 23 3.08 -10.20 -0.58
N ASN A 24 2.96 -10.48 0.73
CA ASN A 24 2.55 -11.78 1.26
C ASN A 24 1.92 -11.60 2.66
N LYS A 25 1.80 -12.68 3.45
CA LYS A 25 1.18 -12.62 4.79
C LYS A 25 1.95 -11.76 5.79
N GLN A 26 3.23 -11.53 5.57
CA GLN A 26 4.14 -10.85 6.49
C GLN A 26 4.51 -9.45 5.99
N TRP A 27 4.67 -9.26 4.68
CA TRP A 27 5.27 -8.04 4.12
C TRP A 27 4.28 -7.17 3.37
N ARG A 28 4.39 -5.84 3.55
CA ARG A 28 3.68 -4.82 2.78
C ARG A 28 4.66 -3.76 2.27
N VAL A 29 4.40 -3.25 1.06
CA VAL A 29 5.01 -2.02 0.56
C VAL A 29 4.08 -0.86 0.86
N CYS A 30 4.56 0.18 1.51
CA CYS A 30 3.85 1.44 1.69
C CYS A 30 4.49 2.51 0.79
N PHE A 31 3.67 3.35 0.16
CA PHE A 31 4.15 4.45 -0.69
C PHE A 31 3.13 5.59 -0.73
N LYS A 32 3.58 6.80 -1.05
CA LYS A 32 2.72 7.91 -1.42
C LYS A 32 2.59 7.99 -2.93
N TRP A 33 1.37 8.23 -3.41
CA TRP A 33 1.14 8.50 -4.82
C TRP A 33 1.15 10.00 -5.07
N ARG A 34 2.01 10.46 -5.99
CA ARG A 34 2.05 11.87 -6.39
C ARG A 34 2.39 11.96 -7.88
N ASP A 35 1.57 12.71 -8.62
CA ASP A 35 1.81 13.05 -10.04
C ASP A 35 2.07 11.86 -10.97
N GLY A 36 1.58 10.65 -10.61
CA GLY A 36 1.75 9.42 -11.39
C GLY A 36 2.91 8.53 -10.93
N ASP A 37 3.69 8.99 -9.95
CA ASP A 37 4.85 8.29 -9.41
C ASP A 37 4.67 7.89 -7.94
N ALA A 38 5.44 6.89 -7.52
CA ALA A 38 5.49 6.40 -6.15
C ALA A 38 6.67 7.02 -5.39
N PHE A 39 6.37 7.68 -4.26
CA PHE A 39 7.34 8.32 -3.37
C PHE A 39 7.30 7.71 -1.97
N ASP A 40 8.35 7.94 -1.18
CA ASP A 40 8.49 7.43 0.20
C ASP A 40 8.19 5.92 0.29
N VAL A 41 8.79 5.15 -0.64
CA VAL A 41 8.54 3.71 -0.78
C VAL A 41 9.28 2.94 0.31
N GLU A 42 8.54 2.26 1.17
CA GLU A 42 9.07 1.50 2.30
C GLU A 42 8.51 0.07 2.32
N ILE A 43 9.35 -0.90 2.67
CA ILE A 43 8.92 -2.27 2.94
C ILE A 43 8.79 -2.43 4.46
N VAL A 44 7.59 -2.73 4.92
CA VAL A 44 7.30 -2.92 6.35
C VAL A 44 6.92 -4.37 6.62
N ASP A 45 7.48 -4.90 7.70
CA ASP A 45 7.04 -6.17 8.29
C ASP A 45 5.79 -5.89 9.14
N TYR A 46 4.75 -6.67 8.90
CA TYR A 46 3.54 -6.69 9.72
C TYR A 46 3.57 -8.01 10.51
N HIS A 47 4.32 -8.00 11.62
CA HIS A 47 4.26 -8.99 12.69
C HIS A 47 4.21 -8.30 14.05
#